data_AF-A0A937VLN1-F1
#
_entry.id   AF-A0A937VLN1-F1
#
_cell.length_a   1.000
_cell.length_b   1.000
_cell.length_c   1.000
_cell.angle_alpha   90.00
_cell.angle_beta   90.00
_cell.angle_gamma   90.00
#
_symmetry.space_group_name_H-M   'P 1'
#
loop_
_entity.id
_entity.type
_entity.pdbx_description
1 polymer ?
#
loop_
_entity_poly.entity_id
_entity_poly.type
_entity_poly.pdbx_seq_one_letter_code
_entity_poly.pdbx_strand_id
1 'polypeptide(L)'
;MVDGPKIPPFVMHGARGAIASGLLHIEEQVKGIERAVEENPGLAFDLAKTLIESACRTILTERSITFNPDEDLPRLFRIVTSHLPFLPASASRETKVRRSLSQTINGLHTAVQGVCELRNACGFASHGVEGPRPAMEAVQALLAAETADAILGFLYRVHRQDRMP
;
A
#
# COMPACT_ATOMS: atom_id res chain seq x y z
N MET A 1 13.65 -37.97 0.53
CA MET A 1 12.74 -36.86 0.86
C MET A 1 12.67 -35.99 -0.37
N VAL A 2 11.58 -36.08 -1.13
CA VAL A 2 11.41 -35.31 -2.36
C VAL A 2 11.00 -33.91 -1.91
N ASP A 3 11.86 -32.92 -2.15
CA ASP A 3 11.50 -31.51 -1.99
C ASP A 3 10.19 -31.31 -2.78
N GLY A 4 9.10 -30.99 -2.09
CA GLY A 4 7.83 -30.65 -2.72
C GLY A 4 8.03 -29.45 -3.66
N PRO A 5 7.08 -29.18 -4.58
CA PRO A 5 7.20 -28.02 -5.46
C PRO A 5 7.39 -26.76 -4.61
N LYS A 6 8.58 -26.15 -4.70
CA LYS A 6 8.86 -24.87 -4.05
C LYS A 6 7.93 -23.85 -4.68
N ILE A 7 6.99 -23.34 -3.89
CA ILE A 7 6.15 -22.21 -4.30
C ILE A 7 7.12 -21.08 -4.66
N PRO A 8 6.97 -20.45 -5.84
CA PRO A 8 7.84 -19.35 -6.20
C PRO A 8 7.70 -18.25 -5.12
N PRO A 9 8.81 -17.62 -4.72
CA PRO A 9 8.78 -16.59 -3.69
C PRO A 9 7.86 -15.46 -4.11
N PHE A 10 7.12 -14.89 -3.16
CA PHE A 10 6.27 -13.73 -3.41
C PHE A 10 7.12 -12.52 -3.85
N VAL A 11 6.63 -11.77 -4.85
CA VAL A 11 7.31 -10.60 -5.43
C VAL A 11 6.34 -9.44 -5.55
N MET A 12 6.75 -8.28 -5.05
CA MET A 12 5.97 -7.04 -5.12
C MET A 12 6.21 -6.30 -6.44
N HIS A 13 5.56 -6.74 -7.51
CA HIS A 13 5.78 -6.21 -8.85
C HIS A 13 5.42 -4.72 -8.99
N GLY A 14 4.34 -4.28 -8.35
CA GLY A 14 3.92 -2.88 -8.33
C GLY A 14 4.97 -1.98 -7.67
N ALA A 15 5.47 -2.38 -6.51
CA ALA A 15 6.48 -1.67 -5.75
C ALA A 15 7.85 -1.68 -6.45
N ARG A 16 8.24 -2.80 -7.06
CA ARG A 16 9.44 -2.87 -7.90
C ARG A 16 9.35 -1.92 -9.11
N GLY A 17 8.16 -1.78 -9.70
CA GLY A 17 7.90 -0.78 -10.74
C GLY A 17 8.05 0.67 -10.23
N ALA A 18 7.61 0.94 -9.00
CA ALA A 18 7.79 2.25 -8.37
C ALA A 18 9.25 2.57 -8.06
N ILE A 19 10.02 1.61 -7.56
CA ILE A 19 11.47 1.72 -7.35
C ILE A 19 12.17 2.06 -8.67
N ALA A 20 11.89 1.29 -9.73
CA ALA A 20 12.43 1.55 -11.07
C ALA A 20 12.05 2.93 -11.63
N SER A 21 10.97 3.53 -11.12
CA SER A 21 10.47 4.85 -11.54
C SER A 21 10.96 6.00 -10.66
N GLY A 22 11.79 5.74 -9.63
CA GLY A 22 12.44 6.75 -8.79
C GLY A 22 12.20 6.63 -7.29
N LEU A 23 11.29 5.76 -6.82
CA LEU A 23 10.97 5.59 -5.40
C LEU A 23 12.00 4.69 -4.68
N LEU A 24 13.27 5.10 -4.64
CA LEU A 24 14.37 4.21 -4.22
C LEU A 24 14.35 3.85 -2.73
N HIS A 25 13.88 4.74 -1.86
CA HIS A 25 13.98 4.56 -0.40
C HIS A 25 13.09 3.45 0.17
N ILE A 26 12.18 2.87 -0.62
CA ILE A 26 11.32 1.75 -0.19
C ILE A 26 11.94 0.37 -0.47
N GLU A 27 13.10 0.30 -1.13
CA GLU A 27 13.66 -0.97 -1.61
C GLU A 27 13.87 -2.01 -0.50
N GLU A 28 14.41 -1.59 0.64
CA GLU A 28 14.61 -2.49 1.78
C GLU A 28 13.31 -2.92 2.45
N GLN A 29 12.28 -2.07 2.46
CA GLN A 29 10.94 -2.43 2.94
C GLN A 29 10.30 -3.48 2.03
N VAL A 30 10.43 -3.33 0.70
CA VAL A 30 9.94 -4.29 -0.29
C VAL A 30 10.60 -5.65 -0.12
N LYS A 31 11.94 -5.70 -0.07
CA LYS A 31 12.69 -6.95 0.20
C LYS A 31 12.32 -7.57 1.56
N GLY A 32 11.99 -6.73 2.54
CA GLY A 32 11.51 -7.16 3.85
C GLY A 32 10.16 -7.89 3.76
N ILE A 33 9.18 -7.30 3.07
CA ILE A 33 7.84 -7.88 2.91
C ILE A 33 7.90 -9.19 2.12
N GLU A 34 8.64 -9.22 1.00
CA GLU A 34 8.74 -10.42 0.15
C GLU A 34 9.22 -11.66 0.92
N ARG A 35 10.12 -11.49 1.88
CA ARG A 35 10.57 -12.56 2.79
C ARG A 35 9.58 -12.81 3.94
N ALA A 36 9.09 -11.73 4.55
CA ALA A 36 8.26 -11.79 5.74
C ALA A 36 6.92 -12.51 5.50
N VAL A 37 6.39 -12.52 4.27
CA VAL A 37 5.14 -13.24 3.97
C VAL A 37 5.19 -14.71 4.41
N GLU A 38 6.32 -15.39 4.20
CA GLU A 38 6.49 -16.79 4.63
C GLU A 38 7.19 -16.90 5.99
N GLU A 39 8.22 -16.08 6.22
CA GLU A 39 9.12 -16.23 7.38
C GLU A 39 8.54 -15.61 8.66
N ASN A 40 7.78 -14.51 8.53
CA ASN A 40 7.26 -13.75 9.66
C ASN A 40 6.00 -12.94 9.27
N PRO A 41 4.83 -13.60 9.20
CA PRO A 41 3.58 -12.95 8.79
C PRO A 41 3.24 -11.67 9.59
N GLY A 42 3.59 -11.64 10.87
CA GLY A 42 3.41 -10.45 11.73
C GLY A 42 4.21 -9.24 11.23
N LEU A 43 5.46 -9.45 10.84
CA LEU A 43 6.32 -8.40 10.27
C LEU A 43 5.80 -7.92 8.90
N ALA A 44 5.23 -8.80 8.10
CA ALA A 44 4.66 -8.41 6.81
C ALA A 44 3.54 -7.38 6.96
N PHE A 45 2.68 -7.48 7.99
CA PHE A 45 1.64 -6.48 8.25
C PHE A 45 2.21 -5.12 8.65
N ASP A 46 3.25 -5.09 9.51
CA ASP A 46 3.91 -3.85 9.88
C ASP A 46 4.52 -3.15 8.68
N LEU A 47 5.31 -3.90 7.89
CA LEU A 47 5.98 -3.35 6.73
C LEU A 47 4.99 -2.93 5.65
N ALA A 48 3.89 -3.67 5.42
CA ALA A 48 2.86 -3.31 4.46
C ALA A 48 2.26 -1.92 4.77
N LYS A 49 1.90 -1.65 6.04
CA LYS A 49 1.41 -0.32 6.46
C LYS A 49 2.47 0.75 6.25
N THR A 50 3.69 0.53 6.74
CA THR A 50 4.80 1.50 6.62
C THR A 50 5.16 1.80 5.17
N LEU A 51 5.07 0.81 4.28
CA LEU A 51 5.34 0.96 2.86
C LEU A 51 4.33 1.89 2.19
N ILE A 52 3.02 1.69 2.44
CA ILE A 52 1.98 2.57 1.88
C ILE A 52 2.11 3.99 2.46
N GLU A 53 2.41 4.12 3.76
CA GLU A 53 2.66 5.43 4.39
C GLU A 53 3.83 6.17 3.74
N SER A 54 4.95 5.48 3.52
CA SER A 54 6.16 6.04 2.90
C SER A 54 5.88 6.53 1.48
N ALA A 55 5.15 5.74 0.69
CA ALA A 55 4.75 6.13 -0.66
C ALA A 55 3.79 7.33 -0.67
N CYS A 56 2.76 7.32 0.19
CA CYS A 56 1.81 8.43 0.28
C CYS A 56 2.53 9.74 0.67
N ARG A 57 3.38 9.72 1.69
CA ARG A 57 4.15 10.90 2.13
C ARG A 57 5.06 11.41 1.01
N THR A 58 5.74 10.51 0.32
CA THR A 58 6.61 10.88 -0.81
C THR A 58 5.82 11.55 -1.94
N ILE A 59 4.68 10.98 -2.33
CA ILE A 59 3.82 11.58 -3.36
C ILE A 59 3.38 12.99 -2.95
N LEU A 60 2.96 13.19 -1.70
CA LEU A 60 2.54 14.51 -1.22
C LEU A 60 3.70 15.51 -1.21
N THR A 61 4.88 15.10 -0.73
CA THR A 61 6.09 15.92 -0.73
C THR A 61 6.52 16.29 -2.15
N GLU A 62 6.63 15.32 -3.07
CA GLU A 62 7.04 15.56 -4.46
C GLU A 62 6.04 16.45 -5.22
N ARG A 63 4.74 16.38 -4.88
CA ARG A 63 3.70 17.26 -5.45
C ARG A 63 3.54 18.58 -4.71
N SER A 64 4.38 18.88 -3.72
CA SER A 64 4.31 20.10 -2.90
C SER A 64 2.94 20.31 -2.22
N ILE A 65 2.30 19.23 -1.78
CA ILE A 65 1.03 19.25 -1.06
C ILE A 65 1.32 19.25 0.44
N THR A 66 0.80 20.23 1.17
CA THR A 66 0.93 20.30 2.63
C THR A 66 0.08 19.23 3.31
N PHE A 67 0.66 18.51 4.26
CA PHE A 67 -0.01 17.56 5.14
C PHE A 67 0.59 17.62 6.53
N ASN A 68 -0.15 17.19 7.54
CA ASN A 68 0.39 17.09 8.90
C ASN A 68 1.29 15.83 8.98
N PRO A 69 2.54 15.92 9.48
CA PRO A 69 3.42 14.76 9.63
C PRO A 69 2.82 13.66 10.51
N ASP A 70 1.89 13.97 11.41
CA ASP A 70 1.25 13.01 12.30
C ASP A 70 -0.04 12.38 11.70
N GLU A 71 -0.36 12.66 10.43
CA GLU A 71 -1.53 12.05 9.77
C GLU A 71 -1.39 10.53 9.69
N ASP A 72 -2.49 9.84 9.99
CA ASP A 72 -2.59 8.40 9.83
C ASP A 72 -2.68 7.99 8.36
N LEU A 73 -2.45 6.70 8.09
CA LEU A 73 -2.45 6.17 6.73
C LEU A 73 -3.79 6.37 5.99
N PRO A 74 -4.97 6.07 6.56
CA PRO A 74 -6.24 6.35 5.89
C PRO A 74 -6.37 7.82 5.46
N ARG A 75 -5.98 8.75 6.34
CA ARG A 75 -6.03 10.17 6.05
C ARG A 75 -5.05 10.57 4.97
N LEU A 76 -3.79 10.11 5.03
CA LEU A 76 -2.77 10.32 3.99
C LEU A 76 -3.27 9.83 2.61
N PHE A 77 -3.80 8.60 2.56
CA PHE A 77 -4.34 8.01 1.33
C PHE A 77 -5.46 8.86 0.73
N ARG A 78 -6.36 9.39 1.57
CA ARG A 78 -7.44 10.27 1.13
C ARG A 78 -6.92 11.58 0.52
N ILE A 79 -5.92 12.22 1.12
CA ILE A 79 -5.36 13.46 0.55
C ILE A 79 -4.58 13.15 -0.74
N VAL A 80 -3.80 12.07 -0.82
CA VAL A 80 -3.13 11.65 -2.07
C VAL A 80 -4.15 11.48 -3.20
N THR A 81 -5.18 10.66 -2.98
CA THR A 81 -6.19 10.36 -4.01
C THR A 81 -7.06 11.57 -4.40
N SER A 82 -7.13 12.60 -3.56
CA SER A 82 -7.81 13.85 -3.91
C SER A 82 -6.98 14.76 -4.83
N HIS A 83 -5.67 14.53 -4.95
CA HIS A 83 -4.74 15.39 -5.71
C HIS A 83 -4.07 14.68 -6.89
N LEU A 84 -4.36 13.40 -7.12
CA LEU A 84 -3.83 12.66 -8.26
C LEU A 84 -4.75 12.75 -9.50
N PRO A 85 -4.19 12.87 -10.71
CA PRO A 85 -4.93 13.05 -11.95
C PRO A 85 -5.48 11.72 -12.49
N PHE A 86 -6.49 11.14 -11.82
CA PHE A 86 -7.06 9.84 -12.21
C PHE A 86 -7.90 9.87 -13.51
N LEU A 87 -8.41 11.03 -13.92
CA LEU A 87 -9.21 11.17 -15.14
C LEU A 87 -8.53 12.10 -16.15
N PRO A 88 -8.61 11.79 -17.46
CA PRO A 88 -8.28 12.76 -18.49
C PRO A 88 -9.32 13.89 -18.50
N ALA A 89 -8.90 15.09 -18.95
CA ALA A 89 -9.76 16.28 -18.99
C ALA A 89 -11.09 16.07 -19.74
N SER A 90 -11.09 15.22 -20.78
CA SER A 90 -12.29 14.87 -21.55
C SER A 90 -13.34 14.13 -20.74
N ALA A 91 -12.92 13.28 -19.78
CA ALA A 91 -13.81 12.49 -18.94
C ALA A 91 -14.17 13.18 -17.62
N SER A 92 -13.48 14.26 -17.24
CA SER A 92 -13.68 14.97 -15.96
C SER A 92 -15.06 15.62 -15.81
N ARG A 93 -15.85 15.74 -16.88
CA ARG A 93 -17.24 16.25 -16.83
C ARG A 93 -18.29 15.14 -16.82
N GLU A 94 -17.89 13.89 -17.02
CA GLU A 94 -18.83 12.77 -17.09
C GLU A 94 -19.22 12.26 -15.70
N THR A 95 -20.44 12.58 -15.26
CA THR A 95 -20.95 12.23 -13.92
C THR A 95 -20.87 10.74 -13.61
N LYS A 96 -21.20 9.87 -14.59
CA LYS A 96 -21.18 8.41 -14.40
C LYS A 96 -19.76 7.89 -14.18
N VAL A 97 -18.80 8.34 -14.99
CA VAL A 97 -17.38 7.98 -14.88
C VAL A 97 -16.82 8.42 -13.53
N ARG A 98 -17.07 9.68 -13.14
CA ARG A 98 -16.65 10.20 -11.83
C ARG A 98 -17.20 9.38 -10.67
N ARG A 99 -18.50 9.03 -10.71
CA ARG A 99 -19.13 8.22 -9.67
C ARG A 99 -18.48 6.84 -9.54
N SER A 100 -18.27 6.16 -10.67
CA SER A 100 -17.61 4.84 -10.66
C SER A 100 -16.17 4.92 -10.16
N LEU A 101 -15.41 5.93 -10.56
CA LEU A 101 -14.05 6.15 -10.07
C LEU A 101 -14.04 6.40 -8.55
N SER A 102 -14.91 7.28 -8.05
CA SER A 102 -15.04 7.55 -6.62
C SER A 102 -15.39 6.27 -5.85
N GLN A 103 -16.28 5.42 -6.38
CA GLN A 103 -16.62 4.15 -5.76
C GLN A 103 -15.39 3.21 -5.67
N THR A 104 -14.59 3.12 -6.73
CA THR A 104 -13.36 2.32 -6.72
C THR A 104 -12.34 2.84 -5.70
N ILE A 105 -12.10 4.17 -5.68
CA ILE A 105 -11.18 4.80 -4.72
C ILE A 105 -11.65 4.57 -3.27
N ASN A 106 -12.96 4.66 -3.02
CA ASN A 106 -13.51 4.38 -1.69
C ASN A 106 -13.29 2.91 -1.29
N GLY A 107 -13.40 1.96 -2.23
CA GLY A 107 -13.06 0.56 -1.98
C GLY A 107 -11.59 0.36 -1.61
N LEU A 108 -10.67 1.06 -2.30
CA LEU A 108 -9.25 1.05 -1.94
C LEU A 108 -9.00 1.68 -0.56
N HIS A 109 -9.72 2.76 -0.21
CA HIS A 109 -9.64 3.35 1.12
C HIS A 109 -10.06 2.35 2.21
N THR A 110 -11.13 1.58 1.98
CA THR A 110 -11.53 0.49 2.89
C THR A 110 -10.45 -0.57 3.00
N ALA A 111 -9.79 -0.96 1.90
CA ALA A 111 -8.68 -1.90 1.93
C ALA A 111 -7.48 -1.38 2.74
N VAL A 112 -7.11 -0.10 2.58
CA VAL A 112 -6.07 0.58 3.37
C VAL A 112 -6.40 0.54 4.86
N GLN A 113 -7.65 0.83 5.21
CA GLN A 113 -8.11 0.74 6.60
C GLN A 113 -7.97 -0.70 7.14
N GLY A 114 -8.39 -1.70 6.36
CA GLY A 114 -8.22 -3.11 6.71
C GLY A 114 -6.75 -3.51 6.95
N VAL A 115 -5.81 -3.02 6.13
CA VAL A 115 -4.37 -3.24 6.35
C VAL A 115 -3.91 -2.62 7.69
N CYS A 116 -4.40 -1.43 8.04
CA CYS A 116 -4.09 -0.80 9.33
C CYS A 116 -4.63 -1.63 10.50
N GLU A 117 -5.86 -2.12 10.39
CA GLU A 117 -6.50 -2.94 11.42
C GLU A 117 -5.79 -4.29 11.57
N LEU A 118 -5.42 -4.95 10.47
CA LEU A 118 -4.61 -6.18 10.49
C LEU A 118 -3.26 -5.96 11.16
N ARG A 119 -2.57 -4.85 10.85
CA ARG A 119 -1.33 -4.48 11.53
C ARG A 119 -1.55 -4.28 13.02
N ASN A 120 -2.62 -3.62 13.42
CA ASN A 120 -2.90 -3.37 14.85
C ASN A 120 -3.23 -4.67 15.60
N ALA A 121 -3.98 -5.58 15.00
CA ALA A 121 -4.36 -6.85 15.62
C ALA A 121 -3.23 -7.88 15.62
N CYS A 122 -2.47 -7.95 14.53
CA CYS A 122 -1.58 -9.09 14.21
C CYS A 122 -0.12 -8.71 13.94
N GLY A 123 0.19 -7.42 13.79
CA GLY A 123 1.54 -6.94 13.51
C GLY A 123 2.52 -7.25 14.65
N PHE A 124 3.80 -7.44 14.34
CA PHE A 124 4.88 -7.70 15.31
C PHE A 124 5.10 -6.50 16.25
N ALA A 125 5.17 -5.29 15.70
CA ALA A 125 5.43 -4.04 16.41
C ALA A 125 4.14 -3.35 16.93
N SER A 126 3.00 -4.03 16.89
CA SER A 126 1.78 -3.50 17.49
C SER A 126 1.92 -3.39 19.01
N HIS A 127 1.48 -2.29 19.60
CA HIS A 127 1.37 -2.11 21.04
C HIS A 127 -0.11 -2.10 21.42
N GLY A 128 -0.51 -2.87 22.44
CA GLY A 128 -1.87 -2.75 23.01
C GLY A 128 -2.73 -4.01 23.07
N VAL A 129 -2.20 -5.20 22.80
CA VAL A 129 -2.96 -6.45 23.07
C VAL A 129 -2.53 -7.00 24.43
N GLU A 130 -3.40 -6.87 25.43
CA GLU A 130 -3.30 -7.62 26.68
C GLU A 130 -3.62 -9.10 26.38
N GLY A 131 -2.62 -9.89 25.98
CA GLY A 131 -2.76 -11.32 25.75
C GLY A 131 -1.98 -11.88 24.55
N PRO A 132 -2.00 -13.21 24.34
CA PRO A 132 -1.38 -13.85 23.19
C PRO A 132 -2.06 -13.39 21.88
N ARG A 133 -1.27 -13.02 20.87
CA ARG A 133 -1.78 -12.68 19.54
C ARG A 133 -2.15 -13.94 18.76
N PRO A 134 -3.19 -13.89 17.92
CA PRO A 134 -3.46 -14.98 16.99
C PRO A 134 -2.25 -15.17 16.07
N ALA A 135 -1.78 -16.41 15.96
CA ALA A 135 -0.73 -16.76 15.01
C ALA A 135 -1.33 -16.68 13.59
N MET A 136 -0.87 -15.70 12.81
CA MET A 136 -1.28 -15.54 11.42
C MET A 136 -0.44 -16.44 10.51
N GLU A 137 -1.06 -16.90 9.42
CA GLU A 137 -0.40 -17.72 8.41
C GLU A 137 0.04 -16.85 7.22
N ALA A 138 0.83 -17.44 6.33
CA ALA A 138 1.33 -16.77 5.13
C ALA A 138 0.20 -16.21 4.26
N VAL A 139 -0.98 -16.83 4.22
CA VAL A 139 -2.09 -16.39 3.37
C VAL A 139 -2.63 -15.01 3.76
N GLN A 140 -2.69 -14.67 5.06
CA GLN A 140 -3.15 -13.35 5.47
C GLN A 140 -2.07 -12.29 5.31
N ALA A 141 -0.80 -12.64 5.55
CA ALA A 141 0.32 -11.76 5.23
C ALA A 141 0.40 -11.45 3.73
N LEU A 142 0.19 -12.47 2.89
CA LEU A 142 0.14 -12.34 1.44
C LEU A 142 -0.97 -11.37 1.02
N LEU A 143 -2.17 -11.47 1.60
CA LEU A 143 -3.26 -10.53 1.31
C LEU A 143 -2.87 -9.07 1.60
N ALA A 144 -2.23 -8.81 2.74
CA ALA A 144 -1.77 -7.47 3.10
C ALA A 144 -0.65 -6.98 2.17
N ALA A 145 0.28 -7.87 1.81
CA ALA A 145 1.38 -7.56 0.92
C ALA A 145 0.92 -7.27 -0.52
N GLU A 146 0.03 -8.09 -1.08
CA GLU A 146 -0.60 -7.88 -2.40
C GLU A 146 -1.41 -6.58 -2.43
N THR A 147 -2.14 -6.29 -1.34
CA THR A 147 -2.89 -5.05 -1.21
C THR A 147 -1.96 -3.84 -1.22
N ALA A 148 -0.86 -3.89 -0.47
CA ALA A 148 0.14 -2.82 -0.45
C ALA A 148 0.83 -2.67 -1.82
N ASP A 149 1.16 -3.78 -2.49
CA ASP A 149 1.80 -3.78 -3.81
C ASP A 149 0.92 -3.11 -4.85
N ALA A 150 -0.34 -3.52 -4.92
CA ALA A 150 -1.32 -2.97 -5.86
C ALA A 150 -1.54 -1.48 -5.64
N ILE A 151 -1.75 -1.05 -4.38
CA ILE A 151 -2.02 0.34 -4.04
C ILE A 151 -0.81 1.22 -4.35
N LEU A 152 0.37 0.86 -3.84
CA LEU A 152 1.57 1.66 -4.01
C LEU A 152 1.96 1.75 -5.49
N GLY A 153 2.00 0.60 -6.18
CA GLY A 153 2.37 0.54 -7.58
C GLY A 153 1.43 1.37 -8.46
N PHE A 154 0.12 1.34 -8.17
CA PHE A 154 -0.85 2.16 -8.88
C PHE A 154 -0.70 3.65 -8.59
N LEU A 155 -0.67 4.04 -7.30
CA LEU A 155 -0.57 5.45 -6.91
C LEU A 155 0.71 6.10 -7.46
N TYR A 156 1.85 5.44 -7.34
CA TYR A 156 3.11 5.99 -7.83
C TYR A 156 3.12 6.06 -9.35
N ARG A 157 2.54 5.07 -10.05
CA ARG A 157 2.40 5.11 -11.50
C ARG A 157 1.55 6.31 -11.96
N VAL A 158 0.44 6.59 -11.29
CA VAL A 158 -0.41 7.76 -11.59
C VAL A 158 0.32 9.07 -11.26
N HIS A 159 1.02 9.12 -10.13
CA HIS A 159 1.82 10.27 -9.72
C HIS A 159 2.88 10.66 -10.77
N ARG A 160 3.56 9.66 -11.36
CA ARG A 160 4.58 9.85 -12.40
C ARG A 160 4.02 10.14 -13.78
N GLN A 161 2.70 10.15 -13.99
CA GLN A 161 2.12 10.63 -15.24
C GLN A 161 2.31 12.15 -15.32
N ASP A 162 2.86 12.64 -16.43
CA ASP A 162 3.05 14.08 -16.74
C ASP A 162 1.71 14.79 -17.01
N ARG A 163 0.76 14.65 -16.08
CA ARG A 163 -0.51 15.35 -16.06
C ARG A 163 -0.56 16.16 -14.79
N MET A 164 -0.45 17.48 -14.92
CA MET A 164 -0.85 18.36 -13.84
C MET A 164 -2.37 18.27 -13.70
N PRO A 165 -2.91 18.14 -12.47
CA PRO A 165 -4.34 18.10 -12.23
C PRO A 165 -5.05 19.38 -12.70
#